data_AF-F6LWP6-F1
#
_entry.id   AF-F6LWP6-F1
#
_cell.length_a   1.000
_cell.length_b   1.000
_cell.length_c   1.000
_cell.angle_alpha   90.00
_cell.angle_beta   90.00
_cell.angle_gamma   90.00
#
_symmetry.space_group_name_H-M   'P 1'
#
loop_
_entity.id
_entity.type
_entity.pdbx_description
1 polymer ?
#
loop_
_entity_poly.entity_id
_entity_poly.type
_entity_poly.pdbx_seq_one_letter_code
_entity_poly.pdbx_strand_id
1 'polypeptide(L)'
;MKLAARLISLYFIIFILPSSVLGGNCTDEELENLGMLDKPDPNKERLFLTSKSMMTVGKRYGLRLGTSKEKFLKELNSFLTKLGITGISEECLGCFAQSIKCVSQHCKGACLKGPCTDDCQQCIKRNCMDALLECVGKQSILNPCNWENEYLKYKLPETGEEESEKKGEASGTS
;
A
#
# COMPACT_ATOMS: atom_id res chain seq x y z
N MET A 1 58.29 23.33 18.20
CA MET A 1 56.80 23.17 18.22
C MET A 1 56.27 23.28 16.81
N LYS A 2 55.16 22.57 16.50
CA LYS A 2 54.38 22.57 15.24
C LYS A 2 54.87 21.64 14.11
N LEU A 3 54.81 20.33 14.33
CA LEU A 3 54.85 19.35 13.22
C LEU A 3 54.09 18.05 13.52
N ALA A 4 53.02 18.11 14.32
CA ALA A 4 52.24 16.92 14.68
C ALA A 4 50.72 17.17 14.77
N ALA A 5 50.19 18.17 14.05
CA ALA A 5 48.79 18.59 14.20
C ALA A 5 48.00 18.67 12.89
N ARG A 6 48.39 17.94 11.84
CA ARG A 6 47.74 18.03 10.51
C ARG A 6 47.41 16.69 9.85
N LEU A 7 47.54 15.55 10.55
CA LEU A 7 47.26 14.22 9.97
C LEU A 7 46.08 13.48 10.61
N ILE A 8 45.48 14.00 11.69
CA ILE A 8 44.32 13.36 12.36
C ILE A 8 42.98 13.89 11.81
N SER A 9 42.97 14.92 10.96
CA SER A 9 41.74 15.56 10.46
C SER A 9 41.15 14.92 9.20
N LEU A 10 41.75 13.85 8.65
CA LEU A 10 41.32 13.28 7.35
C LEU A 10 40.86 11.81 7.41
N TYR A 11 40.81 11.19 8.60
CA TYR A 11 40.39 9.77 8.75
C TYR A 11 38.99 9.57 9.37
N PHE A 12 38.18 10.62 9.52
CA PHE A 12 36.80 10.56 10.02
C PHE A 12 35.74 10.97 8.98
N ILE A 13 36.03 10.84 7.68
CA ILE A 13 35.09 11.16 6.59
C ILE A 13 34.89 9.95 5.66
N ILE A 14 34.94 8.72 6.18
CA ILE A 14 34.57 7.53 5.42
C ILE A 14 33.81 6.60 6.38
N PHE A 15 32.56 6.27 6.03
CA PHE A 15 31.58 5.46 6.77
C PHE A 15 30.72 6.15 7.84
N ILE A 16 30.10 7.29 7.51
CA ILE A 16 28.65 7.37 7.74
C ILE A 16 28.03 6.80 6.47
N LEU A 17 27.87 5.48 6.40
CA LEU A 17 26.86 4.94 5.51
C LEU A 17 25.52 5.41 6.09
N PRO A 18 24.68 6.16 5.36
CA PRO A 18 23.26 6.03 5.62
C PRO A 18 22.93 4.57 5.30
N SER A 19 22.53 3.80 6.31
CA SER A 19 22.24 2.37 6.22
C SER A 19 20.96 2.05 5.42
N SER A 20 20.74 2.68 4.26
CA SER A 20 19.51 2.55 3.47
C SER A 20 19.63 2.95 1.98
N VAL A 21 20.82 3.09 1.42
CA VAL A 21 20.99 3.76 0.10
C VAL A 21 20.63 2.91 -1.14
N LEU A 22 20.21 1.63 -1.05
CA LEU A 22 19.83 0.89 -2.28
C LEU A 22 18.88 -0.31 -2.13
N GLY A 23 18.12 -0.42 -1.04
CA GLY A 23 17.10 -1.46 -0.90
C GLY A 23 15.88 -0.92 -0.17
N GLY A 24 14.70 -0.97 -0.78
CA GLY A 24 13.46 -0.60 -0.09
C GLY A 24 12.98 -1.68 0.87
N ASN A 25 11.84 -1.43 1.50
CA ASN A 25 11.28 -2.26 2.56
C ASN A 25 10.62 -3.55 2.08
N CYS A 26 10.57 -3.79 0.76
CA CYS A 26 9.97 -4.99 0.16
C CYS A 26 10.98 -5.76 -0.69
N THR A 27 11.02 -7.07 -0.52
CA THR A 27 11.69 -8.01 -1.43
C THR A 27 10.83 -8.33 -2.66
N ASP A 28 11.44 -8.89 -3.71
CA ASP A 28 10.69 -9.35 -4.89
C ASP A 28 9.72 -10.49 -4.53
N GLU A 29 10.11 -11.38 -3.64
CA GLU A 29 9.26 -12.49 -3.17
C GLU A 29 8.01 -11.95 -2.46
N GLU A 30 8.14 -10.92 -1.62
CA GLU A 30 6.99 -10.30 -0.95
C GLU A 30 6.06 -9.61 -1.96
N LEU A 31 6.61 -8.87 -2.92
CA LEU A 31 5.81 -8.23 -3.96
C LEU A 31 5.15 -9.26 -4.89
N GLU A 32 5.81 -10.37 -5.19
CA GLU A 32 5.22 -11.49 -5.90
C GLU A 32 4.09 -12.12 -5.08
N ASN A 33 4.30 -12.29 -3.77
CA ASN A 33 3.29 -12.83 -2.88
C ASN A 33 2.06 -11.92 -2.77
N LEU A 34 2.23 -10.61 -2.95
CA LEU A 34 1.14 -9.63 -3.06
C LEU A 34 0.56 -9.51 -4.47
N GLY A 35 1.18 -10.14 -5.48
CA GLY A 35 0.83 -9.99 -6.90
C GLY A 35 1.21 -8.62 -7.49
N MET A 36 2.03 -7.83 -6.81
CA MET A 36 2.40 -6.47 -7.19
C MET A 36 3.75 -6.34 -7.89
N LEU A 37 4.54 -7.42 -7.94
CA LEU A 37 5.81 -7.43 -8.65
C LEU A 37 5.58 -7.26 -10.16
N ASP A 38 6.21 -6.25 -10.75
CA ASP A 38 6.18 -5.99 -12.19
C ASP A 38 7.09 -7.00 -12.92
N LYS A 39 6.46 -8.05 -13.47
CA LYS A 39 7.14 -9.13 -14.19
C LYS A 39 6.28 -9.68 -15.33
N PRO A 40 6.88 -10.39 -16.31
CA PRO A 40 6.12 -11.16 -17.29
C PRO A 40 5.18 -12.15 -16.58
N ASP A 41 3.97 -12.30 -17.12
CA ASP A 41 2.92 -13.22 -16.64
C ASP A 41 2.64 -13.13 -15.13
N PRO A 42 2.16 -11.97 -14.64
CA PRO A 42 1.95 -11.78 -13.22
C PRO A 42 0.71 -12.53 -12.72
N ASN A 43 0.72 -12.86 -11.43
CA ASN A 43 -0.43 -13.48 -10.76
C ASN A 43 -1.54 -12.43 -10.54
N LYS A 44 -2.41 -12.27 -11.55
CA LYS A 44 -3.54 -11.31 -11.52
C LYS A 44 -4.50 -11.56 -10.37
N GLU A 45 -4.73 -12.83 -10.02
CA GLU A 45 -5.63 -13.17 -8.92
C GLU A 45 -5.12 -12.59 -7.60
N ARG A 46 -3.83 -12.80 -7.29
CA ARG A 46 -3.21 -12.19 -6.10
C ARG A 46 -3.19 -10.67 -6.19
N LEU A 47 -2.89 -10.09 -7.35
CA LEU A 47 -2.94 -8.64 -7.54
C LEU A 47 -4.32 -8.06 -7.21
N PHE A 48 -5.39 -8.68 -7.72
CA PHE A 48 -6.76 -8.23 -7.48
C PHE A 48 -7.15 -8.43 -6.02
N LEU A 49 -6.80 -9.56 -5.43
CA LEU A 49 -7.05 -9.90 -4.03
C LEU A 49 -6.41 -8.88 -3.09
N THR A 50 -5.13 -8.56 -3.29
CA THR A 50 -4.41 -7.54 -2.51
C THR A 50 -5.01 -6.15 -2.73
N SER A 51 -5.27 -5.78 -3.99
CA SER A 51 -5.78 -4.45 -4.33
C SER A 51 -7.19 -4.19 -3.76
N LYS A 52 -8.07 -5.19 -3.83
CA LYS A 52 -9.40 -5.13 -3.19
C LYS A 52 -9.28 -5.10 -1.66
N SER A 53 -8.33 -5.84 -1.08
CA SER A 53 -8.05 -5.78 0.36
C SER A 53 -7.68 -4.38 0.81
N MET A 54 -6.76 -3.73 0.10
CA MET A 54 -6.37 -2.35 0.35
C MET A 54 -7.55 -1.38 0.20
N MET A 55 -8.37 -1.55 -0.84
CA MET A 55 -9.58 -0.75 -1.04
C MET A 55 -10.58 -0.93 0.12
N THR A 56 -10.84 -2.15 0.55
CA THR A 56 -11.79 -2.46 1.63
C THR A 56 -11.33 -1.83 2.94
N VAL A 57 -10.05 -2.00 3.29
CA VAL A 57 -9.44 -1.38 4.47
C VAL A 57 -9.48 0.15 4.37
N GLY A 58 -9.15 0.72 3.21
CA GLY A 58 -9.25 2.15 2.95
C GLY A 58 -10.67 2.71 3.08
N LYS A 59 -11.69 2.01 2.56
CA LYS A 59 -13.09 2.43 2.69
C LYS A 59 -13.58 2.36 4.14
N ARG A 60 -13.25 1.27 4.86
CA ARG A 60 -13.69 1.03 6.24
C ARG A 60 -13.14 2.08 7.21
N TYR A 61 -11.88 2.48 7.06
CA TYR A 61 -11.21 3.37 8.01
C TYR A 61 -10.88 4.76 7.47
N GLY A 62 -10.86 4.96 6.16
CA GLY A 62 -10.54 6.26 5.52
C GLY A 62 -11.60 7.35 5.75
N LEU A 63 -12.79 7.01 6.25
CA LEU A 63 -13.77 7.99 6.72
C LEU A 63 -13.46 8.53 8.12
N ARG A 64 -12.65 7.82 8.90
CA ARG A 64 -12.31 8.20 10.27
C ARG A 64 -11.09 9.12 10.25
N LEU A 65 -11.34 10.40 10.53
CA LEU A 65 -10.29 11.40 10.72
C LEU A 65 -9.28 10.91 11.78
N GLY A 66 -8.00 11.05 11.48
CA GLY A 66 -6.92 10.67 12.41
C GLY A 66 -6.56 9.18 12.45
N THR A 67 -7.08 8.34 11.55
CA THR A 67 -6.64 6.93 11.47
C THR A 67 -5.13 6.85 11.24
N SER A 68 -4.43 6.13 12.14
CA SER A 68 -2.98 5.99 12.10
C SER A 68 -2.51 4.97 11.05
N LYS A 69 -1.24 5.06 10.66
CA LYS A 69 -0.62 4.08 9.73
C LYS A 69 -0.69 2.67 10.32
N GLU A 70 -0.45 2.55 11.61
CA GLU A 70 -0.40 1.30 12.38
C GLU A 70 -1.77 0.63 12.39
N LYS A 71 -2.85 1.42 12.44
CA LYS A 71 -4.21 0.88 12.31
C LYS A 71 -4.44 0.31 10.91
N PHE A 72 -4.07 1.02 9.85
CA PHE A 72 -4.17 0.50 8.49
C PHE A 72 -3.32 -0.77 8.30
N LEU A 73 -2.10 -0.78 8.83
CA LEU A 73 -1.19 -1.92 8.79
C LEU A 73 -1.82 -3.16 9.44
N LYS A 74 -2.30 -3.01 10.68
CA LYS A 74 -2.91 -4.11 11.44
C LYS A 74 -4.12 -4.71 10.70
N GLU A 75 -4.98 -3.85 10.18
CA GLU A 75 -6.21 -4.29 9.48
C GLU A 75 -5.88 -4.91 8.13
N LEU A 76 -4.93 -4.35 7.38
CA LEU A 76 -4.47 -4.91 6.11
C LEU A 76 -3.83 -6.29 6.33
N ASN A 77 -2.93 -6.43 7.30
CA ASN A 77 -2.27 -7.70 7.61
C ASN A 77 -3.29 -8.78 8.00
N SER A 78 -4.23 -8.44 8.89
CA SER A 78 -5.32 -9.33 9.30
C SER A 78 -6.15 -9.80 8.10
N PHE A 79 -6.52 -8.87 7.21
CA PHE A 79 -7.37 -9.19 6.08
C PHE A 79 -6.65 -10.02 5.01
N LEU A 80 -5.40 -9.70 4.69
CA LEU A 80 -4.56 -10.48 3.78
C LEU A 80 -4.34 -11.90 4.31
N THR A 81 -4.05 -12.05 5.60
CA THR A 81 -3.86 -13.37 6.24
C THR A 81 -5.11 -14.24 6.13
N LYS A 82 -6.31 -13.67 6.35
CA LYS A 82 -7.59 -14.39 6.17
C LYS A 82 -7.82 -14.86 4.73
N LEU A 83 -7.23 -14.16 3.77
CA LEU A 83 -7.30 -14.45 2.34
C LEU A 83 -6.15 -15.35 1.87
N GLY A 84 -5.34 -15.88 2.79
CA GLY A 84 -4.23 -16.78 2.49
C GLY A 84 -2.97 -16.09 1.96
N ILE A 85 -2.91 -14.76 1.99
CA ILE A 85 -1.70 -14.00 1.68
C ILE A 85 -0.90 -13.85 2.98
N THR A 86 0.23 -14.55 3.05
CA THR A 86 1.15 -14.57 4.20
C THR A 86 2.59 -14.38 3.71
N GLY A 87 3.55 -14.35 4.64
CA GLY A 87 4.97 -14.21 4.30
C GLY A 87 5.37 -12.79 3.87
N ILE A 88 4.58 -11.78 4.25
CA ILE A 88 4.91 -10.37 4.02
C ILE A 88 5.37 -9.76 5.34
N SER A 89 6.52 -9.10 5.34
CA SER A 89 7.04 -8.39 6.50
C SER A 89 6.15 -7.19 6.87
N GLU A 90 6.20 -6.80 8.14
CA GLU A 90 5.51 -5.59 8.61
C GLU A 90 6.06 -4.32 7.95
N GLU A 91 7.35 -4.29 7.62
CA GLU A 91 7.99 -3.16 6.95
C GLU A 91 7.43 -2.98 5.52
N CYS A 92 7.35 -4.08 4.76
CA CYS A 92 6.76 -4.06 3.42
C CYS A 92 5.26 -3.71 3.46
N LEU A 93 4.47 -4.35 4.32
CA LEU A 93 3.05 -3.98 4.50
C LEU A 93 2.88 -2.55 5.00
N GLY A 94 3.86 -2.02 5.74
CA GLY A 94 3.90 -0.63 6.19
C GLY A 94 3.86 0.37 5.05
N CYS A 95 4.51 0.07 3.91
CA CYS A 95 4.46 0.89 2.71
C CYS A 95 3.05 0.94 2.12
N PHE A 96 2.37 -0.20 2.04
CA PHE A 96 1.00 -0.27 1.53
C PHE A 96 0.00 0.38 2.50
N ALA A 97 0.19 0.24 3.81
CA ALA A 97 -0.60 0.95 4.82
C ALA A 97 -0.46 2.47 4.71
N GLN A 98 0.77 2.95 4.47
CA GLN A 98 1.03 4.37 4.21
C GLN A 98 0.37 4.84 2.91
N SER A 99 0.38 4.02 1.85
CA SER A 99 -0.33 4.32 0.62
C SER A 99 -1.85 4.39 0.81
N ILE A 100 -2.46 3.44 1.51
CA ILE A 100 -3.90 3.48 1.85
C ILE A 100 -4.25 4.77 2.59
N LYS A 101 -3.43 5.15 3.58
CA LYS A 101 -3.59 6.40 4.33
C LYS A 101 -3.51 7.61 3.40
N CYS A 102 -2.49 7.68 2.54
CA CYS A 102 -2.31 8.76 1.57
C CYS A 102 -3.53 8.89 0.66
N VAL A 103 -3.99 7.80 0.04
CA VAL A 103 -5.16 7.80 -0.85
C VAL A 103 -6.42 8.24 -0.11
N SER A 104 -6.61 7.78 1.14
CA SER A 104 -7.74 8.18 1.98
C SER A 104 -7.73 9.68 2.32
N GLN A 105 -6.54 10.27 2.49
CA GLN A 105 -6.39 11.69 2.85
C GLN A 105 -6.47 12.61 1.62
N HIS A 106 -5.87 12.22 0.51
CA HIS A 106 -5.64 13.13 -0.63
C HIS A 106 -6.51 12.81 -1.85
N CYS A 107 -6.93 11.55 -2.03
CA CYS A 107 -7.56 11.09 -3.27
C CYS A 107 -8.97 10.54 -3.11
N LYS A 108 -9.52 10.54 -1.89
CA LYS A 108 -10.87 10.05 -1.60
C LYS A 108 -11.95 10.66 -2.52
N GLY A 109 -11.90 11.97 -2.76
CA GLY A 109 -12.86 12.65 -3.63
C GLY A 109 -12.75 12.18 -5.09
N ALA A 110 -11.54 12.13 -5.63
CA ALA A 110 -11.27 11.67 -6.99
C ALA A 110 -11.63 10.19 -7.20
N CYS A 111 -11.45 9.37 -6.17
CA CYS A 111 -11.73 7.93 -6.20
C CYS A 111 -13.18 7.55 -5.84
N LEU A 112 -14.06 8.53 -5.56
CA LEU A 112 -15.43 8.26 -5.15
C LEU A 112 -16.23 7.49 -6.22
N LYS A 113 -15.99 7.79 -7.50
CA LYS A 113 -16.67 7.15 -8.63
C LYS A 113 -16.11 5.77 -8.98
N GLY A 114 -14.93 5.42 -8.47
CA GLY A 114 -14.29 4.13 -8.71
C GLY A 114 -12.76 4.22 -8.62
N PRO A 115 -12.08 3.08 -8.42
CA PRO A 115 -10.62 3.06 -8.34
C PRO A 115 -9.94 3.29 -9.68
N CYS A 116 -10.54 2.86 -10.78
CA CYS A 116 -9.90 2.89 -12.10
C CYS A 116 -10.32 4.09 -12.95
N THR A 117 -11.06 5.05 -12.38
CA THR A 117 -11.33 6.30 -13.09
C THR A 117 -10.04 7.09 -13.28
N ASP A 118 -9.95 7.83 -14.39
CA ASP A 118 -8.78 8.67 -14.70
C ASP A 118 -8.47 9.65 -13.56
N ASP A 119 -9.49 10.29 -13.00
CA ASP A 119 -9.35 11.23 -11.87
C ASP A 119 -8.68 10.54 -10.66
N CYS A 120 -9.12 9.32 -10.31
CA CYS A 120 -8.55 8.58 -9.20
C CYS A 120 -7.10 8.19 -9.47
N GLN A 121 -6.84 7.60 -10.64
CA GLN A 121 -5.51 7.13 -11.03
C GLN A 121 -4.50 8.28 -11.10
N GLN A 122 -4.89 9.42 -11.68
CA GLN A 122 -4.05 10.61 -11.72
C GLN A 122 -3.79 11.19 -10.33
N CYS A 123 -4.80 11.18 -9.44
CA CYS A 123 -4.61 11.61 -8.07
C CYS A 123 -3.61 10.74 -7.33
N ILE A 124 -3.75 9.40 -7.41
CA ILE A 124 -2.85 8.45 -6.76
C ILE A 124 -1.43 8.63 -7.28
N LYS A 125 -1.28 8.73 -8.62
CA LYS A 125 0.02 8.96 -9.26
C LYS A 125 0.69 10.23 -8.74
N ARG A 126 -0.05 11.34 -8.65
CA ARG A 126 0.48 12.64 -8.23
C ARG A 126 0.83 12.70 -6.75
N ASN A 127 0.04 12.09 -5.87
CA ASN A 127 0.13 12.34 -4.43
C ASN A 127 0.75 11.18 -3.63
N CYS A 128 0.63 9.94 -4.11
CA CYS A 128 0.89 8.75 -3.29
C CYS A 128 1.87 7.75 -3.93
N MET A 129 2.01 7.74 -5.25
CA MET A 129 2.77 6.71 -5.94
C MET A 129 4.28 6.81 -5.69
N ASP A 130 4.87 8.00 -5.78
CA ASP A 130 6.32 8.16 -5.62
C ASP A 130 6.79 7.71 -4.23
N ALA A 131 6.08 8.11 -3.18
CA ALA A 131 6.38 7.69 -1.81
C ALA A 131 6.17 6.18 -1.60
N LEU A 132 5.21 5.58 -2.28
CA LEU A 132 5.01 4.13 -2.25
C LEU A 132 6.19 3.41 -2.92
N LEU A 133 6.56 3.83 -4.12
CA LEU A 133 7.65 3.25 -4.91
C LEU A 133 9.00 3.37 -4.20
N GLU A 134 9.27 4.52 -3.59
CA GLU A 134 10.45 4.74 -2.74
C GLU A 134 10.43 3.80 -1.52
N CYS A 135 9.29 3.69 -0.84
CA CYS A 135 9.17 2.83 0.34
C CYS A 135 9.36 1.34 0.01
N VAL A 136 8.75 0.83 -1.06
CA VAL A 136 8.91 -0.57 -1.47
C VAL A 136 10.26 -0.83 -2.14
N GLY A 137 10.95 0.21 -2.62
CA GLY A 137 12.24 0.11 -3.30
C GLY A 137 12.17 -0.37 -4.74
N LYS A 138 11.12 0.01 -5.47
CA LYS A 138 10.91 -0.37 -6.88
C LYS A 138 10.65 0.85 -7.75
N GLN A 139 11.01 0.76 -9.03
CA GLN A 139 10.69 1.79 -10.01
C GLN A 139 9.23 1.72 -10.47
N SER A 140 8.61 0.54 -10.38
CA SER A 140 7.22 0.28 -10.72
C SER A 140 6.67 -0.85 -9.85
N ILE A 141 5.34 -0.85 -9.70
CA ILE A 141 4.55 -1.96 -9.19
C ILE A 141 3.33 -2.14 -10.11
N LEU A 142 2.77 -3.34 -10.13
CA LEU A 142 1.60 -3.60 -10.97
C LEU A 142 0.37 -2.84 -10.49
N ASN A 143 -0.33 -2.26 -11.47
CA ASN A 143 -1.60 -1.61 -11.24
C ASN A 143 -2.75 -2.55 -11.67
N PRO A 144 -3.70 -2.90 -10.77
CA PRO A 144 -4.82 -3.77 -11.12
C PRO A 144 -5.71 -3.18 -12.22
N CYS A 145 -5.73 -1.86 -12.38
CA CYS A 145 -6.50 -1.19 -13.42
C CYS A 145 -5.95 -1.40 -14.84
N ASN A 146 -4.75 -1.97 -14.99
CA ASN A 146 -4.28 -2.48 -16.29
C ASN A 146 -5.21 -3.58 -16.85
N TRP A 147 -5.98 -4.24 -15.98
CA TRP A 147 -7.04 -5.18 -16.33
C TRP A 147 -8.37 -4.75 -15.73
N GLU A 148 -8.72 -3.47 -15.90
CA GLU A 148 -9.90 -2.84 -15.29
C GLU A 148 -11.17 -3.69 -15.34
N ASN A 149 -11.53 -4.21 -16.52
CA ASN A 149 -12.75 -5.01 -16.71
C ASN A 149 -12.78 -6.28 -15.85
N GLU A 150 -11.63 -6.93 -15.65
CA GLU A 150 -11.49 -8.12 -14.81
C GLU A 150 -11.47 -7.72 -13.33
N TYR A 151 -10.66 -6.70 -12.98
CA TYR A 151 -10.50 -6.23 -11.62
C TYR A 151 -11.78 -5.66 -11.00
N LEU A 152 -12.56 -4.88 -11.76
CA LEU A 152 -13.81 -4.31 -11.26
C LEU A 152 -14.85 -5.40 -10.98
N LYS A 153 -14.86 -6.49 -11.77
CA LYS A 153 -15.76 -7.64 -11.59
C LYS A 153 -15.28 -8.63 -10.52
N TYR A 154 -13.99 -8.62 -10.20
CA TYR A 154 -13.42 -9.49 -9.17
C TYR A 154 -14.07 -9.21 -7.80
N LYS A 155 -14.54 -10.29 -7.17
CA LYS A 155 -15.13 -10.29 -5.83
C LYS A 155 -14.16 -10.94 -4.86
N LEU A 156 -14.00 -10.34 -3.69
CA LEU A 156 -13.25 -10.95 -2.61
C LEU A 156 -13.93 -12.27 -2.19
N PRO A 157 -13.17 -13.33 -1.89
CA PRO A 157 -13.71 -14.50 -1.22
C PRO A 157 -14.43 -14.11 0.08
N GLU A 158 -15.50 -14.83 0.42
CA GLU A 158 -16.23 -14.60 1.67
C GLU A 158 -15.34 -14.95 2.86
N THR A 159 -14.90 -13.92 3.61
CA THR A 159 -14.12 -14.09 4.84
C THR A 159 -14.98 -13.85 6.07
N GLY A 160 -16.12 -14.54 6.21
CA GLY A 160 -16.92 -14.59 7.45
C GLY A 160 -17.30 -13.26 8.14
N GLU A 161 -17.11 -12.10 7.51
CA GLU A 161 -17.27 -10.75 8.08
C GLU A 161 -18.18 -9.86 7.22
N GLU A 162 -19.04 -10.44 6.39
CA GLU A 162 -20.11 -9.71 5.71
C GLU A 162 -21.46 -9.93 6.40
N GLU A 163 -21.62 -9.48 7.65
CA GLU A 163 -22.97 -9.20 8.18
C GLU A 163 -22.95 -8.23 9.36
N SER A 164 -22.56 -6.97 9.17
CA SER A 164 -22.85 -5.87 10.10
C SER A 164 -22.62 -4.50 9.47
N GLU A 165 -23.28 -4.20 8.34
CA GLU A 165 -23.64 -2.81 7.96
C GLU A 165 -24.63 -2.80 6.78
N LYS A 166 -25.81 -3.40 6.99
CA LYS A 166 -27.06 -2.94 6.38
C LYS A 166 -28.08 -2.71 7.50
N LYS A 167 -27.90 -1.62 8.26
CA LYS A 167 -29.00 -1.02 9.00
C LYS A 167 -29.48 0.19 8.21
N GLY A 168 -30.64 0.03 7.58
CA GLY A 168 -31.28 1.06 6.79
C GLY A 168 -32.58 0.58 6.14
N GLU A 169 -33.33 -0.31 6.79
CA GLU A 169 -34.76 -0.40 6.49
C GLU A 169 -35.44 0.76 7.21
N ALA A 170 -35.93 1.69 6.40
CA ALA A 170 -36.72 2.82 6.81
C ALA A 170 -37.97 2.35 7.54
N SER A 171 -38.03 2.61 8.84
CA SER A 171 -39.30 2.74 9.54
C SER A 171 -39.65 4.23 9.56
N GLY A 172 -40.63 4.60 8.74
CA GLY A 172 -41.13 5.95 8.57
C GLY A 172 -42.58 5.89 8.10
N THR A 173 -43.48 5.70 9.08
CA THR A 173 -44.88 6.18 9.15
C THR A 173 -45.59 6.66 7.87
N SER A 174 -46.71 6.01 7.56
CA SER A 174 -48.05 6.63 7.57
C SER A 174 -49.10 5.56 7.88
#